data_AF-A0A2S0JNT2-F1
#
_entry.id   AF-A0A2S0JNT2-F1
#
_cell.length_a   1.000
_cell.length_b   1.000
_cell.length_c   1.000
_cell.angle_alpha   90.00
_cell.angle_beta   90.00
_cell.angle_gamma   90.00
#
_symmetry.space_group_name_H-M   'P 1'
#
loop_
_entity.id
_entity.type
_entity.pdbx_description
1 polymer ?
#
loop_
_entity_poly.entity_id
_entity_poly.type
_entity_poly.pdbx_seq_one_letter_code
_entity_poly.pdbx_strand_id
1 'polypeptide(L)'
;MMNFEEDKHLHVGFYDNGFDLEGIFLKVKKIDKWCLFFNTKFYNMTMKNKYDLFDTHFGYMVREYKLKENDLTHEKSSRYLKEFLLEEGLI
;
A
#
# COMPACT_ATOMS: atom_id res chain seq x y z
N MET A 1 13.44 11.65 -5.26
CA MET A 1 12.30 11.66 -4.32
C MET A 1 11.02 11.71 -5.15
N MET A 2 10.11 10.76 -4.95
CA MET A 2 8.82 10.79 -5.66
C MET A 2 7.93 11.87 -5.02
N ASN A 3 7.19 12.60 -5.85
CA ASN A 3 6.18 13.55 -5.38
C ASN A 3 4.81 12.93 -5.59
N PHE A 4 3.98 12.95 -4.55
CA PHE A 4 2.62 12.41 -4.58
C PHE A 4 1.59 13.53 -4.72
N GLU A 5 0.50 13.26 -5.43
CA GLU A 5 -0.68 14.14 -5.48
C GLU A 5 -1.28 14.20 -4.07
N GLU A 6 -1.52 15.41 -3.57
CA GLU A 6 -1.93 15.63 -2.16
C GLU A 6 -3.39 15.23 -1.89
N ASP A 7 -4.22 15.27 -2.93
CA ASP A 7 -5.65 15.00 -2.90
C ASP A 7 -6.02 13.59 -3.40
N LYS A 8 -5.06 12.82 -3.92
CA LYS A 8 -5.30 11.49 -4.51
C LYS A 8 -4.60 10.39 -3.73
N HIS A 9 -5.33 9.85 -2.77
CA HIS A 9 -4.96 8.65 -2.03
C HIS A 9 -6.16 7.69 -1.94
N LEU A 10 -5.87 6.41 -1.75
CA LEU A 10 -6.88 5.37 -1.59
C LEU A 10 -6.50 4.48 -0.40
N HIS A 11 -7.32 4.49 0.64
CA HIS A 11 -7.24 3.50 1.71
C HIS A 11 -7.74 2.15 1.19
N VAL A 12 -7.03 1.09 1.55
CA VAL A 12 -7.36 -0.27 1.17
C VAL A 12 -7.26 -1.17 2.39
N GLY A 13 -8.27 -1.99 2.62
CA GLY A 13 -8.33 -2.90 3.75
C GLY A 13 -8.29 -4.38 3.36
N PHE A 14 -7.79 -5.19 4.30
CA PHE A 14 -7.92 -6.64 4.34
C PHE A 14 -8.51 -7.03 5.70
N TYR A 15 -9.74 -7.57 5.67
CA TYR A 15 -10.57 -7.81 6.87
C TYR A 15 -10.97 -9.28 7.06
N ASP A 16 -10.30 -10.20 6.36
CA ASP A 16 -10.62 -11.63 6.41
C ASP A 16 -9.92 -12.31 7.59
N ASN A 17 -10.43 -13.46 8.04
CA ASN A 17 -9.77 -14.36 9.02
C ASN A 17 -9.35 -13.70 10.35
N GLY A 18 -10.09 -12.66 10.78
CA GLY A 18 -9.80 -11.93 12.03
C GLY A 18 -8.69 -10.89 11.90
N PHE A 19 -8.19 -10.65 10.70
CA PHE A 19 -7.31 -9.52 10.42
C PHE A 19 -8.10 -8.22 10.28
N ASP A 20 -7.44 -7.12 10.63
CA ASP A 20 -7.89 -5.74 10.40
C ASP A 20 -6.68 -4.92 9.98
N LEU A 21 -6.32 -5.06 8.69
CA LEU A 21 -5.09 -4.51 8.13
C LEU A 21 -5.42 -3.53 7.02
N GLU A 22 -4.89 -2.32 7.12
CA GLU A 22 -5.03 -1.27 6.12
C GLU A 22 -3.68 -0.89 5.51
N GLY A 23 -3.69 -0.72 4.20
CA GLY A 23 -2.64 -0.04 3.45
C GLY A 23 -3.20 1.23 2.80
N ILE A 24 -2.30 2.02 2.23
CA ILE A 24 -2.69 3.22 1.49
C ILE A 24 -1.96 3.29 0.16
N PHE A 25 -2.71 3.59 -0.89
CA PHE A 25 -2.15 3.92 -2.19
C PHE A 25 -2.02 5.43 -2.33
N LEU A 26 -0.83 5.91 -2.68
CA LEU A 26 -0.61 7.31 -3.05
C LEU A 26 -0.34 7.44 -4.55
N LYS A 27 -0.99 8.41 -5.19
CA LYS A 27 -0.83 8.70 -6.62
C LYS A 27 0.44 9.50 -6.86
N VAL A 28 1.33 9.05 -7.73
CA VAL A 28 2.50 9.85 -8.11
C VAL A 28 2.10 10.99 -9.05
N LYS A 29 2.64 12.20 -8.83
CA LYS A 29 2.33 13.40 -9.62
C LYS A 29 2.67 13.20 -11.10
N LYS A 30 1.76 13.60 -11.99
CA LYS A 30 1.97 13.70 -13.47
C LYS A 30 2.31 12.40 -14.23
N ILE A 31 2.30 11.22 -13.61
CA ILE A 31 2.60 9.95 -14.29
C ILE A 31 1.60 8.87 -13.90
N ASP A 32 1.29 7.90 -14.75
CA ASP A 32 0.37 6.79 -14.42
C ASP A 32 1.02 5.74 -13.48
N LYS A 33 1.24 6.16 -12.23
CA LYS A 33 1.80 5.34 -11.16
C LYS A 33 1.07 5.57 -9.84
N TRP A 34 0.87 4.47 -9.11
CA TRP A 34 0.42 4.42 -7.73
C TRP A 34 1.42 3.60 -6.90
N CYS A 35 1.70 4.04 -5.68
CA CYS A 35 2.57 3.31 -4.76
C CYS A 35 1.77 2.86 -3.54
N LEU A 36 1.93 1.60 -3.13
CA LEU A 36 1.32 1.05 -1.91
C LEU A 36 2.26 1.28 -0.73
N PHE A 37 1.69 1.76 0.36
CA PHE A 37 2.36 1.92 1.64
C PHE A 37 1.69 1.08 2.72
N PHE A 38 2.50 0.57 3.64
CA PHE A 38 2.03 -0.25 4.75
C PHE A 38 2.80 0.05 6.03
N ASN A 39 2.08 0.26 7.13
CA ASN A 39 2.64 0.62 8.42
C ASN A 39 2.76 -0.59 9.35
N THR A 40 3.81 -1.39 9.15
CA THR A 40 4.03 -2.58 10.00
C THR A 40 4.27 -2.25 11.47
N LYS A 41 4.77 -1.06 11.79
CA LYS A 41 4.98 -0.63 13.19
C LYS A 41 3.67 -0.48 13.93
N PHE A 42 2.66 0.09 13.28
CA PHE A 42 1.31 0.22 13.84
C PHE A 42 0.71 -1.15 14.16
N TYR A 43 0.90 -2.13 13.27
CA TYR A 43 0.40 -3.50 13.44
C TYR A 43 1.33 -4.43 14.24
N ASN A 44 2.46 -3.94 14.75
CA ASN A 44 3.51 -4.75 15.40
C ASN A 44 3.94 -5.99 14.58
N MET A 45 4.08 -5.80 13.26
CA MET A 45 4.41 -6.84 12.29
C MET A 45 5.86 -6.69 11.79
N THR A 46 6.44 -7.79 11.33
CA THR A 46 7.76 -7.81 10.69
C THR A 46 7.67 -8.35 9.28
N MET A 47 8.11 -7.56 8.30
CA MET A 47 8.24 -7.99 6.91
C MET A 47 9.48 -8.84 6.71
N LYS A 48 9.42 -9.80 5.78
CA LYS A 48 10.55 -10.63 5.37
C LYS A 48 11.54 -9.80 4.54
N ASN A 49 11.01 -8.93 3.69
CA ASN A 49 11.79 -8.06 2.84
C ASN A 49 12.04 -6.69 3.49
N LYS A 50 13.10 -6.03 3.02
CA LYS A 50 13.43 -4.65 3.42
C LYS A 50 12.77 -3.68 2.45
N TYR A 51 12.16 -2.65 3.03
CA TYR A 51 11.52 -1.56 2.29
C TYR A 51 11.99 -0.24 2.85
N ASP A 52 12.00 0.79 2.01
CA ASP A 52 12.33 2.13 2.43
C ASP A 52 11.17 2.71 3.25
N LEU A 53 11.50 3.22 4.44
CA LEU A 53 10.56 3.97 5.25
C LEU A 53 10.27 5.29 4.53
N PHE A 54 8.99 5.53 4.22
CA PHE A 54 8.55 6.79 3.64
C PHE A 54 8.41 7.85 4.73
N ASP A 55 7.54 7.59 5.71
CA ASP A 55 7.38 8.39 6.92
C ASP A 55 6.78 7.54 8.05
N THR A 56 6.56 8.14 9.22
CA THR A 56 6.00 7.45 10.39
C THR A 56 4.48 7.24 10.32
N HIS A 57 3.78 7.91 9.41
CA HIS A 57 2.33 7.86 9.28
C HIS A 57 1.89 6.75 8.31
N PHE A 58 2.38 6.79 7.07
CA PHE A 58 2.10 5.79 6.04
C PHE A 58 3.00 4.55 6.15
N GLY A 59 4.18 4.69 6.77
CA GLY A 59 5.11 3.59 6.96
C GLY A 59 5.99 3.36 5.73
N TYR A 60 6.08 2.12 5.27
CA TYR A 60 7.04 1.71 4.24
C TYR A 60 6.42 1.71 2.85
N MET A 61 7.18 2.15 1.83
CA MET A 61 6.74 1.99 0.43
C MET A 61 7.00 0.55 -0.02
N VAL A 62 5.95 -0.25 -0.17
CA VAL A 62 6.08 -1.69 -0.38
C VAL A 62 5.92 -2.10 -1.84
N ARG A 63 5.13 -1.40 -2.65
CA ARG A 63 4.92 -1.74 -4.06
C ARG A 63 4.73 -0.49 -4.92
N GLU A 64 5.08 -0.61 -6.20
CA GLU A 64 4.81 0.38 -7.24
C GLU A 64 4.01 -0.27 -8.38
N TYR A 65 2.93 0.38 -8.80
CA TYR A 65 2.08 -0.10 -9.89
C TYR A 65 1.96 0.96 -10.97
N LYS A 66 2.22 0.59 -12.22
CA LYS A 66 1.96 1.44 -13.39
C LYS A 66 0.49 1.30 -13.79
N LEU A 67 -0.36 2.14 -13.22
CA LEU A 67 -1.82 2.12 -13.39
C LEU A 67 -2.32 3.53 -13.65
N LYS A 68 -3.26 3.67 -14.58
CA LYS A 68 -4.01 4.92 -14.74
C LYS A 68 -4.90 5.13 -13.53
N GLU A 69 -5.31 6.37 -13.30
CA GLU A 69 -6.16 6.74 -12.18
C GLU A 69 -7.42 5.87 -12.07
N ASN A 70 -8.15 5.68 -13.17
CA ASN A 70 -9.38 4.90 -13.19
C ASN A 70 -9.17 3.37 -13.18
N ASP A 71 -7.92 2.90 -13.22
CA ASP A 71 -7.64 1.46 -13.26
C ASP A 71 -7.56 0.84 -11.86
N LEU A 72 -7.35 1.64 -10.81
CA LEU A 72 -7.24 1.20 -9.43
C LEU A 72 -8.61 1.22 -8.74
N THR A 73 -9.40 0.19 -9.00
CA THR A 73 -10.69 -0.02 -8.30
C THR A 73 -10.46 -0.54 -6.88
N HIS A 74 -11.47 -0.42 -6.01
CA HIS A 74 -11.42 -0.99 -4.66
C HIS A 74 -11.05 -2.48 -4.67
N GLU A 75 -11.71 -3.29 -5.49
CA GLU A 75 -11.43 -4.73 -5.62
C GLU A 75 -9.98 -5.03 -6.02
N LYS A 76 -9.44 -4.31 -7.03
CA LYS A 76 -8.05 -4.48 -7.45
C LYS A 76 -7.08 -4.05 -6.35
N SER A 77 -7.36 -2.93 -5.69
CA SER A 77 -6.53 -2.43 -4.60
C SER A 77 -6.47 -3.44 -3.45
N SER A 78 -7.61 -3.99 -3.02
CA SER A 78 -7.68 -5.02 -1.97
C SER A 78 -6.93 -6.28 -2.36
N ARG A 79 -7.02 -6.69 -3.63
CA ARG A 79 -6.23 -7.82 -4.15
C ARG A 79 -4.73 -7.54 -4.06
N TYR A 80 -4.27 -6.35 -4.46
CA TYR A 80 -2.85 -5.98 -4.37
C TYR A 80 -2.34 -5.94 -2.94
N LEU A 81 -3.14 -5.43 -2.00
CA LEU A 81 -2.79 -5.48 -0.57
C LEU A 81 -2.67 -6.95 -0.12
N LYS A 82 -3.66 -7.78 -0.42
CA LYS A 82 -3.66 -9.21 -0.06
C LYS A 82 -2.45 -9.96 -0.62
N GLU A 83 -2.10 -9.72 -1.88
CA GLU A 83 -0.91 -10.30 -2.53
C GLU A 83 0.36 -9.93 -1.76
N PHE A 84 0.55 -8.63 -1.46
CA PHE A 84 1.67 -8.16 -0.66
C PHE A 84 1.73 -8.83 0.73
N LEU A 85 0.59 -8.90 1.43
CA LEU A 85 0.53 -9.49 2.76
C LEU A 85 0.91 -10.99 2.74
N LEU A 86 0.45 -11.75 1.74
CA LEU A 86 0.81 -13.15 1.55
C LEU A 86 2.30 -13.33 1.23
N GLU A 87 2.84 -12.51 0.33
CA GLU A 87 4.26 -12.55 -0.06
C GLU A 87 5.18 -12.31 1.14
N GLU A 88 4.82 -11.35 2.00
CA GLU A 88 5.54 -11.06 3.24
C GLU A 88 5.24 -12.05 4.37
N GLY A 89 4.24 -12.94 4.22
CA GLY A 89 3.81 -13.87 5.27
C GLY A 89 3.22 -13.15 6.50
N LEU A 90 2.49 -12.06 6.26
CA LEU A 90 1.78 -11.29 7.27
C LEU A 90 0.36 -11.81 7.51
N ILE A 91 -0.16 -12.59 6.55
CA ILE A 91 -1.43 -13.32 6.59
C ILE A 91 -1.24 -14.74 6.06
#